data_AF-X6DAB3-F1
#
_entry.id   AF-X6DAB3-F1
#
_cell.length_a   1.000
_cell.length_b   1.000
_cell.length_c   1.000
_cell.angle_alpha   90.00
_cell.angle_beta   90.00
_cell.angle_gamma   90.00
#
_symmetry.space_group_name_H-M   'P 1'
#
loop_
_entity.id
_entity.type
_entity.pdbx_description
1 polymer ?
#
loop_
_entity_poly.entity_id
_entity_poly.type
_entity_poly.pdbx_seq_one_letter_code
_entity_poly.pdbx_strand_id
1 'polypeptide(L)' 'MIEIDGAPTPRKMDVRLYAYDGQVLVAAARLYQGQTTNFRTPGGGFAPVLVV' A
#
# COMPACT_ATOMS: atom_id res chain seq x y z
N MET A 1 -8.84 6.86 1.72
CA MET A 1 -8.31 8.17 2.13
C MET A 1 -7.38 7.93 3.31
N ILE A 2 -6.27 8.64 3.41
CA ILE A 2 -5.30 8.56 4.52
C ILE A 2 -5.28 9.94 5.19
N GLU A 3 -5.33 9.96 6.52
CA GLU A 3 -5.20 11.21 7.28
C GLU A 3 -3.76 11.70 7.24
N ILE A 4 -3.57 12.95 6.80
CA ILE A 4 -2.26 13.61 6.72
C ILE A 4 -2.49 15.04 7.20
N ASP A 5 -1.77 15.45 8.24
CA ASP A 5 -1.87 16.79 8.85
C ASP A 5 -3.32 17.21 9.17
N GLY A 6 -4.13 16.26 9.66
CA GLY A 6 -5.53 16.47 10.03
C GLY A 6 -6.51 16.55 8.86
N ALA A 7 -6.06 16.31 7.62
CA ALA A 7 -6.90 16.31 6.43
C ALA A 7 -6.95 14.91 5.76
N PRO A 8 -8.15 14.40 5.41
CA PRO A 8 -8.27 13.18 4.64
C PRO A 8 -7.76 13.41 3.22
N THR A 9 -6.74 12.64 2.82
CA THR A 9 -6.04 12.79 1.54
C THR A 9 -6.12 11.51 0.70
N PRO A 10 -6.34 11.58 -0.63
CA PRO A 10 -6.38 10.39 -1.47
C PRO A 10 -4.98 9.81 -1.70
N ARG A 11 -4.89 8.48 -1.75
CA ARG A 11 -3.72 7.72 -2.18
C ARG A 11 -4.18 6.66 -3.17
N LYS A 12 -3.34 6.38 -4.17
CA LYS A 12 -3.52 5.20 -5.01
C LYS A 12 -3.17 3.96 -4.17
N MET A 13 -3.85 2.86 -4.44
CA MET A 13 -3.66 1.60 -3.74
C MET A 13 -3.55 0.47 -4.77
N ASP A 14 -2.62 -0.45 -4.51
CA ASP A 14 -2.68 -1.80 -5.08
C ASP A 14 -2.35 -2.84 -4.00
N VAL A 15 -2.62 -4.11 -4.27
CA VAL A 15 -2.20 -5.24 -3.45
C VAL A 15 -1.03 -5.94 -4.14
N ARG A 16 0.07 -6.10 -3.41
CA ARG A 16 1.23 -6.87 -3.84
C ARG A 16 1.21 -8.24 -3.18
N LEU A 17 1.29 -9.28 -4.00
CA LEU A 17 1.57 -10.63 -3.54
C LEU A 17 3.07 -10.89 -3.67
N TYR A 18 3.69 -11.26 -2.55
CA TYR A 18 5.03 -11.84 -2.53
C TYR A 18 4.85 -13.34 -2.61
N ALA A 19 5.31 -13.93 -3.71
CA ALA A 19 5.14 -15.34 -4.00
C ALA A 19 6.49 -16.02 -4.24
N TYR A 20 6.57 -17.27 -3.85
CA TYR A 20 7.72 -18.14 -4.07
C TYR A 20 7.21 -19.57 -4.29
N ASP A 21 7.79 -20.26 -5.26
CA ASP A 21 7.45 -21.66 -5.60
C ASP A 21 5.94 -21.89 -5.82
N GLY A 22 5.30 -20.98 -6.56
CA GLY A 22 3.85 -21.04 -6.84
C GLY A 22 2.95 -20.75 -5.62
N GLN A 23 3.52 -20.45 -4.45
CA GLN A 23 2.78 -20.14 -3.23
C GLN A 23 2.86 -18.65 -2.88
N VAL A 24 1.74 -18.09 -2.41
CA VAL A 24 1.71 -16.73 -1.83
C VAL A 24 2.24 -16.80 -0.41
N LEU A 25 3.31 -16.04 -0.13
CA LEU A 25 3.91 -15.94 1.20
C LEU A 25 3.27 -14.80 1.99
N VAL A 26 3.15 -13.62 1.38
CA VAL A 26 2.64 -12.40 2.03
C VAL A 26 1.84 -11.57 1.04
N ALA A 27 0.71 -11.03 1.49
CA ALA A 27 -0.02 -9.97 0.82
C ALA A 27 0.21 -8.64 1.54
N ALA A 28 0.58 -7.59 0.80
CA ALA A 28 0.74 -6.24 1.35
C ALA A 28 0.02 -5.22 0.47
N ALA A 29 -0.74 -4.31 1.08
CA ALA A 29 -1.27 -3.16 0.38
C ALA A 29 -0.15 -2.12 0.21
N ARG A 30 -0.08 -1.46 -0.95
CA ARG A 30 0.89 -0.41 -1.24
C ARG A 30 0.16 0.89 -1.52
N LEU A 31 0.46 1.91 -0.72
CA LEU A 31 -0.13 3.24 -0.80
C LEU A 31 0.90 4.20 -1.39
N TYR A 32 0.49 5.00 -2.38
CA TYR A 32 1.40 5.92 -3.04
C TYR A 32 0.68 7.10 -3.69
N GLN A 33 1.46 8.14 -4.01
CA GLN A 33 1.05 9.28 -4.81
C GLN A 33 1.94 9.35 -6.06
N GLY A 34 1.33 9.55 -7.23
CA GLY A 34 2.07 9.55 -8.50
C GLY A 34 2.42 8.13 -8.96
N GLN A 35 3.72 7.83 -9.02
CA GLN A 35 4.29 6.57 -9.53
C GLN A 35 4.44 5.52 -8.42
N THR A 36 4.20 4.25 -8.76
CA THR A 36 4.18 3.10 -7.83
C THR A 36 5.53 2.77 -7.18
N THR A 37 6.64 3.36 -7.63
CA THR A 37 7.98 3.15 -7.03
C THR A 37 8.34 4.19 -5.96
N ASN A 38 7.55 5.27 -5.83
CA ASN A 38 7.79 6.30 -4.84
C ASN A 38 6.94 6.10 -3.58
N PHE A 39 7.50 5.42 -2.58
CA PHE A 39 6.85 5.19 -1.28
C PHE A 39 7.25 6.18 -0.20
N ARG A 40 7.99 7.25 -0.53
CA ARG A 40 8.47 8.24 0.45
C ARG A 40 7.52 9.42 0.65
N THR A 41 6.29 9.32 0.14
CA THR A 41 5.27 10.36 0.31
C THR A 41 4.57 10.19 1.66
N PRO A 42 4.14 11.29 2.32
CA PRO A 42 3.33 11.18 3.54
C PRO A 42 2.11 10.28 3.31
N GLY A 43 1.84 9.37 4.23
CA GLY A 43 0.77 8.37 4.09
C GLY A 43 0.97 7.34 2.96
N GLY A 44 2.17 7.28 2.37
CA GLY A 44 2.60 6.24 1.44
C GLY A 44 3.40 5.13 2.12
N GLY A 45 3.59 4.01 1.43
CA GLY A 45 4.31 2.84 1.94
C GLY A 45 3.45 1.58 1.96
N PHE A 46 3.78 0.66 2.86
CA PHE A 46 3.05 -0.59 3.03
C PHE A 46 1.95 -0.47 4.09
N ALA A 47 0.84 -1.16 3.85
CA ALA A 47 -0.27 -1.32 4.77
C ALA A 47 -0.69 -2.81 4.83
N PRO A 48 -1.25 -3.27 5.97
CA PRO A 48 -1.70 -4.66 6.11
C PRO A 48 -2.91 -4.95 5.21
N VAL A 49 -3.02 -6.19 4.76
CA VAL A 49 -4.22 -6.73 4.11
C VAL A 49 -4.95 -7.58 5.15
N LEU A 50 -6.18 -7.20 5.49
CA LEU A 50 -7.07 -7.97 6.36
C LEU A 50 -8.02 -8.79 5.49
N VAL A 51 -8.07 -10.10 5.72
CA VAL A 51 -8.98 -11.02 5.02
C VAL A 51 -10.10 -11.41 5.98
N VAL A 52 -11.35 -11.35 5.51
CA VAL A 52 -12.58 -11.71 6.24
C VAL A 52 -13.26 -12.90 5.60
#